data_AF-A0A7W1JR44-F1
#
_entry.id   AF-A0A7W1JR44-F1
#
_cell.length_a   1.000
_cell.length_b   1.000
_cell.length_c   1.000
_cell.angle_alpha   90.00
_cell.angle_beta   90.00
_cell.angle_gamma   90.00
#
_symmetry.space_group_name_H-M   'P 1'
#
loop_
_entity.id
_entity.type
_entity.pdbx_description
1 polymer ?
#
loop_
_entity_poly.entity_id
_entity_poly.type
_entity_poly.pdbx_seq_one_letter_code
_entity_poly.pdbx_strand_id
1 'polypeptide(L)'
;MVRLVSELGIDLGTSNILVYKKGQGIVLEEPTVVAINKLTKKVLAVGTQAREMIGRTPEHILAIRPLRDGVIAEYSHTLRMLEFLVDKVAGRRRWFRPKLMICVPCGATNVERRAVVQAAKEAGAGECYTIEEPMAAAIGAGLPISQAGGNLVIDIGGGTTDIAVLSLDGVVLSASLRIGGDKFDEAIVRHLRNAYNIMVGERTAEEIKMKIGSAERLDQELRLEVRGRDLMGGLPRTVEV
;
A
#
# COMPACT_ATOMS: atom_id res chain seq x y z
N MET A 1 18.10 -29.06 4.58
CA MET A 1 18.10 -28.92 3.11
C MET A 1 18.30 -27.45 2.77
N VAL A 2 19.45 -27.06 2.22
CA VAL A 2 19.72 -25.64 1.87
C VAL A 2 18.90 -25.31 0.62
N ARG A 3 17.88 -24.46 0.74
CA ARG A 3 17.11 -23.99 -0.42
C ARG A 3 17.95 -22.95 -1.18
N LEU A 4 18.29 -23.29 -2.42
CA LEU A 4 19.10 -22.44 -3.31
C LEU A 4 18.32 -21.29 -3.96
N VAL A 5 16.99 -21.43 -4.08
CA VAL A 5 16.09 -20.41 -4.66
C VAL A 5 15.22 -19.81 -3.57
N SER A 6 15.23 -18.47 -3.45
CA SER A 6 14.35 -17.75 -2.53
C SER A 6 12.93 -17.65 -3.10
N GLU A 7 11.93 -17.99 -2.29
CA GLU A 7 10.51 -17.84 -2.61
C GLU A 7 9.94 -16.70 -1.76
N LEU A 8 9.42 -15.66 -2.42
CA LEU A 8 8.92 -14.45 -1.77
C LEU A 8 7.45 -14.20 -2.13
N GLY A 9 6.65 -13.84 -1.13
CA GLY A 9 5.34 -13.21 -1.31
C GLY A 9 5.50 -11.70 -1.13
N ILE A 10 4.88 -10.90 -2.01
CA ILE A 10 4.90 -9.45 -1.92
C ILE A 10 3.46 -8.95 -1.96
N ASP A 11 3.04 -8.30 -0.89
CA ASP A 11 1.86 -7.45 -0.92
C ASP A 11 2.30 -6.08 -1.42
N LEU A 12 1.88 -5.73 -2.65
CA LEU A 12 2.25 -4.49 -3.31
C LEU A 12 1.15 -3.44 -3.08
N GLY A 13 0.82 -3.21 -1.81
CA GLY A 13 -0.30 -2.37 -1.41
C GLY A 13 -0.08 -0.89 -1.70
N THR A 14 -1.19 -0.14 -1.83
CA THR A 14 -1.16 1.31 -2.10
C THR A 14 -0.48 2.12 -1.00
N SER A 15 -0.66 1.71 0.26
CA SER A 15 -0.12 2.41 1.44
C SER A 15 1.14 1.77 2.01
N ASN A 16 1.18 0.45 2.08
CA ASN A 16 2.31 -0.31 2.63
C ASN A 16 2.66 -1.47 1.71
N ILE A 17 3.94 -1.86 1.75
CA ILE A 17 4.48 -3.05 1.10
C ILE A 17 4.93 -4.00 2.19
N LEU A 18 4.48 -5.25 2.08
CA LEU A 18 4.94 -6.34 2.92
C LEU A 18 5.68 -7.38 2.06
N VAL A 19 6.80 -7.88 2.56
CA VAL A 19 7.51 -9.00 1.92
C VAL A 19 7.57 -10.17 2.88
N TYR A 20 6.94 -11.26 2.48
CA TYR A 20 7.05 -12.56 3.13
C TYR A 20 8.16 -13.38 2.46
N LYS A 21 9.00 -14.03 3.25
CA LYS A 21 10.00 -14.98 2.77
C LYS A 21 9.72 -16.35 3.36
N LYS A 22 9.59 -17.35 2.49
CA LYS A 22 9.22 -18.71 2.89
C LYS A 22 10.23 -19.29 3.89
N GLY A 23 9.72 -19.69 5.05
CA GLY A 23 10.53 -20.19 6.17
C GLY A 23 11.14 -19.11 7.07
N GLN A 24 10.93 -17.83 6.78
CA GLN A 24 11.34 -16.70 7.64
C GLN A 24 10.18 -15.83 8.10
N GLY A 25 9.02 -15.87 7.43
CA GLY A 25 7.88 -15.03 7.77
C GLY A 25 7.94 -13.69 7.05
N ILE A 26 7.29 -12.67 7.63
CA ILE A 26 7.37 -11.28 7.15
C ILE A 26 8.77 -10.76 7.48
N VAL A 27 9.51 -10.37 6.44
CA VAL A 27 10.90 -9.88 6.56
C VAL A 27 11.03 -8.39 6.22
N LEU A 28 9.96 -7.79 5.71
CA LEU A 28 9.89 -6.35 5.41
C LEU A 28 8.44 -5.88 5.52
N GLU A 29 8.25 -4.75 6.16
CA GLU A 29 7.01 -3.99 6.22
C GLU A 29 7.37 -2.51 6.18
N GLU A 30 7.01 -1.83 5.09
CA GLU A 30 7.42 -0.44 4.84
C GLU A 30 6.30 0.31 4.11
N PRO A 31 6.17 1.64 4.30
CA PRO A 31 5.30 2.45 3.46
C PRO A 31 5.62 2.32 1.95
N THR A 32 4.60 2.36 1.10
CA THR A 32 4.74 2.32 -0.37
C THR A 32 5.21 3.67 -0.93
N VAL A 33 6.39 4.10 -0.51
CA VAL A 33 6.99 5.38 -0.91
C VAL A 33 8.40 5.13 -1.39
N VAL A 34 8.77 5.77 -2.50
CA VAL A 34 10.13 5.75 -3.04
C VAL A 34 10.64 7.17 -3.22
N ALA A 35 11.89 7.39 -2.81
CA ALA A 35 12.63 8.63 -3.01
C ALA A 35 13.71 8.42 -4.08
N ILE A 36 13.67 9.23 -5.14
CA ILE A 36 14.48 9.05 -6.33
C ILE A 36 15.16 10.36 -6.69
N ASN A 37 16.45 10.29 -7.03
CA ASN A 37 17.15 11.41 -7.62
C ASN A 37 16.69 11.58 -9.09
N LYS A 38 16.06 12.71 -9.41
CA LYS A 38 15.45 12.96 -10.74
C LYS A 38 16.46 12.94 -11.88
N LEU A 39 17.72 13.31 -11.60
CA LEU A 39 18.80 13.40 -12.58
C LEU A 39 19.43 12.02 -12.85
N THR A 40 19.81 11.32 -11.79
CA THR A 40 20.52 10.02 -11.90
C THR A 40 19.59 8.82 -11.98
N LYS A 41 18.29 9.02 -11.73
CA LYS A 41 17.25 7.98 -11.59
C LYS A 41 17.57 6.92 -10.52
N LYS A 42 18.53 7.19 -9.63
CA LYS A 42 18.88 6.30 -8.53
C LYS A 42 17.86 6.41 -7.40
N VAL A 43 17.45 5.26 -6.87
CA VAL A 43 16.70 5.18 -5.61
C VAL A 43 17.62 5.60 -4.47
N LEU A 44 17.17 6.59 -3.72
CA LEU A 44 17.83 7.09 -2.52
C LEU A 44 17.31 6.37 -1.27
N ALA A 45 16.00 6.17 -1.20
CA ALA A 45 15.33 5.46 -0.13
C ALA A 45 14.01 4.85 -0.62
N VAL A 46 13.55 3.81 0.09
CA VAL A 46 12.20 3.24 0.00
C VAL A 46 11.66 3.15 1.43
N GLY A 47 10.33 3.22 1.59
CA GLY A 47 9.71 2.99 2.88
C GLY A 47 9.68 4.22 3.77
N THR A 48 9.90 4.00 5.06
CA THR A 48 9.77 5.01 6.11
C THR A 48 10.66 6.22 5.84
N GLN A 49 11.92 5.98 5.45
CA GLN A 49 12.86 7.06 5.10
C GLN A 49 12.39 7.88 3.91
N ALA A 50 11.81 7.25 2.88
CA ALA A 50 11.28 7.97 1.73
C ALA A 50 9.99 8.74 2.09
N ARG A 51 9.15 8.18 2.95
CA ARG A 51 7.92 8.82 3.45
C ARG A 51 8.23 10.10 4.23
N GLU A 52 9.27 10.12 5.05
CA GLU A 52 9.71 11.31 5.79
C GLU A 52 10.18 12.46 4.89
N MET A 53 10.58 12.16 3.66
CA MET A 53 11.03 13.14 2.68
C MET A 53 9.87 13.85 1.96
N ILE A 54 8.65 13.31 1.99
CA ILE A 54 7.50 13.90 1.28
C ILE A 54 7.27 15.35 1.74
N GLY A 55 7.26 16.27 0.78
CA GLY A 55 7.09 17.72 1.03
C GLY A 55 8.31 18.41 1.66
N ARG A 56 9.44 17.70 1.82
CA ARG A 56 10.67 18.21 2.44
C ARG A 56 11.91 18.04 1.54
N THR A 57 11.73 17.60 0.30
CA THR A 57 12.82 17.35 -0.65
C THR A 57 13.26 18.60 -1.40
N PRO A 58 14.57 18.75 -1.71
CA PRO A 58 15.02 19.70 -2.72
C PRO A 58 14.52 19.31 -4.11
N GLU A 59 14.54 20.24 -5.07
CA GLU A 59 13.90 20.08 -6.38
C GLU A 59 14.37 18.84 -7.18
N HIS A 60 15.63 18.45 -7.03
CA HIS A 60 16.24 17.30 -7.73
C HIS A 60 15.90 15.93 -7.11
N ILE A 61 15.18 15.89 -5.98
CA ILE A 61 14.70 14.65 -5.35
C ILE A 61 13.18 14.59 -5.50
N LEU A 62 12.68 13.41 -5.84
CA LEU A 62 11.26 13.11 -5.93
C LEU A 62 10.92 12.02 -4.91
N ALA A 63 10.10 12.34 -3.92
CA ALA A 63 9.51 11.35 -3.01
C ALA A 63 8.03 11.16 -3.36
N ILE A 64 7.64 9.96 -3.79
CA ILE A 64 6.30 9.66 -4.32
C ILE A 64 5.80 8.28 -3.91
N ARG A 65 4.47 8.12 -3.93
CA ARG A 65 3.79 6.81 -3.94
C ARG A 65 3.67 6.36 -5.39
N PRO A 66 4.36 5.29 -5.82
CA PRO A 66 4.36 4.90 -7.23
C PRO A 66 3.15 4.02 -7.61
N LEU A 67 2.36 3.62 -6.62
CA LEU A 67 1.13 2.86 -6.77
C LEU A 67 -0.08 3.73 -6.41
N ARG A 68 -1.19 3.46 -7.07
CA ARG A 68 -2.47 4.11 -6.80
C ARG A 68 -3.59 3.12 -7.04
N ASP A 69 -4.58 3.08 -6.15
CA ASP A 69 -5.73 2.17 -6.24
C ASP A 69 -5.32 0.69 -6.47
N GLY A 70 -4.24 0.25 -5.83
CA GLY A 70 -3.70 -1.12 -5.93
C GLY A 70 -3.00 -1.44 -7.25
N VAL A 71 -2.84 -0.45 -8.15
CA VAL A 71 -2.24 -0.63 -9.47
C VAL A 71 -1.00 0.24 -9.67
N ILE A 72 -0.17 -0.15 -10.64
CA ILE A 72 1.04 0.57 -11.00
C ILE A 72 0.67 1.86 -11.73
N ALA A 73 0.71 2.99 -11.02
CA ALA A 73 0.51 4.31 -11.62
C ALA A 73 1.78 4.81 -12.31
N GLU A 74 2.93 4.51 -11.72
CA GLU A 74 4.24 4.99 -12.16
C GLU A 74 5.19 3.80 -12.38
N TYR A 75 5.19 3.24 -13.59
CA TYR A 75 5.92 2.00 -13.89
C TYR A 75 7.41 2.08 -13.57
N SER A 76 8.09 3.12 -14.06
CA SER A 76 9.54 3.27 -13.88
C SER A 76 9.93 3.36 -12.40
N HIS A 77 9.15 4.08 -11.60
CA HIS A 77 9.39 4.26 -10.17
C HIS A 77 9.06 2.97 -9.38
N THR A 78 8.01 2.26 -9.79
CA THR A 78 7.65 0.94 -9.21
C THR A 78 8.72 -0.10 -9.47
N LEU A 79 9.23 -0.18 -10.71
CA LEU A 79 10.31 -1.10 -11.07
C LEU A 79 11.54 -0.86 -10.18
N ARG A 80 11.98 0.39 -10.03
CA ARG A 80 13.13 0.73 -9.19
C ARG A 80 12.91 0.41 -7.72
N MET A 81 11.70 0.62 -7.22
CA MET A 81 11.31 0.24 -5.87
C MET A 81 11.37 -1.28 -5.68
N LEU A 82 10.82 -2.06 -6.63
CA LEU A 82 10.88 -3.52 -6.60
C LEU A 82 12.31 -4.03 -6.70
N GLU A 83 13.15 -3.49 -7.58
CA GLU A 83 14.59 -3.81 -7.65
C GLU A 83 15.25 -3.64 -6.28
N PHE A 84 15.03 -2.49 -5.63
CA PHE A 84 15.58 -2.19 -4.32
C PHE A 84 15.10 -3.18 -3.24
N LEU A 85 13.80 -3.49 -3.19
CA LEU A 85 13.23 -4.41 -2.22
C LEU A 85 13.72 -5.85 -2.42
N VAL A 86 13.73 -6.29 -3.67
CA VAL A 86 14.18 -7.63 -4.05
C VAL A 86 15.68 -7.79 -3.76
N ASP A 87 16.50 -6.77 -3.99
CA ASP A 87 17.90 -6.73 -3.56
C ASP A 87 18.09 -6.71 -2.04
N LYS A 88 17.26 -5.96 -1.31
CA LYS A 88 17.30 -5.87 0.15
C LYS A 88 16.99 -7.23 0.79
N VAL A 89 16.01 -7.97 0.26
CA VAL A 89 15.50 -9.22 0.87
C VAL A 89 16.24 -10.48 0.37
N ALA A 90 16.62 -10.51 -0.90
CA ALA A 90 17.26 -11.67 -1.53
C ALA A 90 18.76 -11.47 -1.84
N GLY A 91 19.31 -10.29 -1.56
CA GLY A 91 20.73 -9.93 -1.75
C GLY A 91 21.06 -9.50 -3.18
N ARG A 92 22.10 -8.68 -3.41
CA ARG A 92 22.44 -8.21 -4.77
C ARG A 92 23.11 -9.25 -5.67
N ARG A 93 24.03 -10.03 -5.10
CA ARG A 93 24.81 -11.04 -5.83
C ARG A 93 24.17 -12.41 -5.61
N ARG A 94 23.20 -12.73 -6.46
CA ARG A 94 22.47 -14.01 -6.41
C ARG A 94 22.93 -14.91 -7.53
N TRP A 95 23.28 -16.15 -7.20
CA TRP A 95 23.51 -17.20 -8.19
C TRP A 95 22.19 -17.71 -8.80
N PHE A 96 21.07 -17.56 -8.05
CA PHE A 96 19.73 -17.99 -8.48
C PHE A 96 18.71 -16.86 -8.29
N ARG A 97 17.88 -16.63 -9.31
CA ARG A 97 16.81 -15.61 -9.29
C ARG A 97 15.63 -16.10 -8.43
N PRO A 98 15.02 -15.26 -7.59
CA PRO A 98 13.92 -15.67 -6.72
C PRO A 98 12.63 -15.93 -7.51
N LYS A 99 11.74 -16.72 -6.92
CA LYS A 99 10.35 -16.85 -7.35
C LYS A 99 9.49 -15.89 -6.54
N LEU A 100 8.68 -15.09 -7.22
CA LEU A 100 7.80 -14.11 -6.59
C LEU A 100 6.33 -14.50 -6.77
N MET A 101 5.53 -14.24 -5.74
CA MET A 101 4.08 -14.18 -5.79
C MET A 101 3.65 -12.79 -5.33
N ILE A 102 2.88 -12.07 -6.14
CA ILE A 102 2.50 -10.69 -5.86
C ILE A 102 0.97 -10.57 -5.80
N CYS A 103 0.47 -9.92 -4.75
CA CYS A 103 -0.96 -9.62 -4.64
C CYS A 103 -1.39 -8.58 -5.69
N VAL A 104 -2.58 -8.76 -6.25
CA VAL A 104 -3.22 -7.77 -7.13
C VAL A 104 -4.71 -7.63 -6.77
N PRO A 105 -5.30 -6.44 -6.92
CA PRO A 105 -6.74 -6.25 -6.68
C PRO A 105 -7.59 -7.19 -7.55
N CYS A 106 -8.77 -7.56 -7.08
CA CYS A 106 -9.67 -8.40 -7.88
C CYS A 106 -10.05 -7.72 -9.19
N GLY A 107 -10.27 -6.41 -9.13
CA GLY A 107 -10.61 -5.58 -10.28
C GLY A 107 -9.46 -5.28 -11.23
N ALA A 108 -8.23 -5.76 -10.96
CA ALA A 108 -7.07 -5.49 -11.81
C ALA A 108 -7.26 -6.07 -13.21
N THR A 109 -7.15 -5.20 -14.21
CA THR A 109 -7.21 -5.55 -15.63
C THR A 109 -6.04 -6.44 -16.04
N ASN A 110 -6.19 -7.13 -17.16
CA ASN A 110 -5.10 -7.94 -17.73
C ASN A 110 -3.84 -7.11 -18.02
N VAL A 111 -3.98 -5.81 -18.32
CA VAL A 111 -2.84 -4.91 -18.55
C VAL A 111 -2.11 -4.62 -17.24
N GLU A 112 -2.84 -4.31 -16.17
CA GLU A 112 -2.27 -4.03 -14.84
C GLU A 112 -1.57 -5.28 -14.26
N ARG A 113 -2.21 -6.46 -14.36
CA ARG A 113 -1.61 -7.74 -13.93
C ARG A 113 -0.32 -8.04 -14.68
N ARG A 114 -0.28 -7.81 -16.00
CA ARG A 114 0.94 -7.97 -16.81
C ARG A 114 2.02 -6.97 -16.41
N ALA A 115 1.66 -5.72 -16.12
CA ALA A 115 2.61 -4.71 -15.68
C ALA A 115 3.30 -5.12 -14.37
N VAL A 116 2.57 -5.69 -13.41
CA VAL A 116 3.13 -6.22 -12.15
C VAL A 116 4.13 -7.35 -12.42
N VAL A 117 3.72 -8.35 -13.22
CA VAL A 117 4.59 -9.49 -13.57
C VAL A 117 5.84 -9.03 -14.32
N GLN A 118 5.69 -8.06 -15.23
CA GLN A 118 6.80 -7.51 -16.00
C GLN A 118 7.77 -6.77 -15.10
N ALA A 119 7.29 -5.85 -14.26
CA ALA A 119 8.11 -5.10 -13.31
C ALA A 119 8.86 -6.04 -12.36
N ALA A 120 8.20 -7.09 -11.87
CA ALA A 120 8.81 -8.12 -11.02
C ALA A 120 9.95 -8.89 -11.72
N LYS A 121 9.73 -9.29 -12.98
CA LYS A 121 10.76 -9.99 -13.78
C LYS A 121 11.95 -9.09 -14.08
N GLU A 122 11.70 -7.84 -14.47
CA GLU A 122 12.73 -6.83 -14.70
C GLU A 122 13.50 -6.50 -13.41
N ALA A 123 12.81 -6.51 -12.26
CA ALA A 123 13.43 -6.34 -10.93
C ALA A 123 14.29 -7.54 -10.46
N GLY A 124 14.44 -8.56 -11.30
CA GLY A 124 15.35 -9.69 -11.04
C GLY A 124 14.67 -11.00 -10.65
N ALA A 125 13.33 -11.07 -10.62
CA ALA A 125 12.62 -12.34 -10.43
C ALA A 125 12.91 -13.32 -11.56
N GLY A 126 13.04 -14.61 -11.25
CA GLY A 126 13.13 -15.69 -12.23
C GLY A 126 11.75 -16.09 -12.74
N GLU A 127 10.82 -16.24 -11.80
CA GLU A 127 9.40 -16.49 -12.04
C GLU A 127 8.58 -15.51 -11.20
N CYS A 128 7.43 -15.08 -11.72
CA CYS A 128 6.48 -14.24 -11.00
C CYS A 128 5.06 -14.70 -11.30
N TYR A 129 4.29 -14.88 -10.22
CA TYR A 129 2.88 -15.22 -10.22
C TYR A 129 2.09 -14.10 -9.54
N THR A 130 0.80 -14.01 -9.86
CA THR A 130 -0.13 -13.09 -9.18
C THR A 130 -1.17 -13.89 -8.41
N ILE A 131 -1.62 -13.34 -7.28
CA ILE A 131 -2.76 -13.84 -6.51
C ILE A 131 -3.71 -12.67 -6.23
N GLU A 132 -5.02 -12.92 -6.28
CA GLU A 132 -6.01 -11.92 -5.91
C GLU A 132 -5.89 -11.55 -4.42
N GLU A 133 -5.89 -10.25 -4.11
CA GLU A 133 -5.83 -9.72 -2.74
C GLU A 133 -6.83 -10.37 -1.78
N PRO A 134 -8.15 -10.43 -2.05
CA PRO A 134 -9.07 -11.05 -1.11
C PRO A 134 -8.91 -12.57 -0.99
N MET A 135 -8.32 -13.25 -1.99
CA MET A 135 -7.94 -14.65 -1.86
C MET A 135 -6.78 -14.78 -0.86
N ALA A 136 -5.74 -13.95 -1.01
CA ALA A 136 -4.63 -13.91 -0.07
C ALA A 136 -5.09 -13.51 1.35
N ALA A 137 -6.00 -12.53 1.47
CA ALA A 137 -6.58 -12.09 2.73
C ALA A 137 -7.38 -13.21 3.41
N ALA A 138 -8.20 -13.96 2.64
CA ALA A 138 -8.96 -15.08 3.17
C ALA A 138 -8.06 -16.20 3.72
N ILE A 139 -7.00 -16.54 2.98
CA ILE A 139 -5.99 -17.50 3.41
C ILE A 139 -5.30 -16.99 4.68
N GLY A 140 -4.91 -15.72 4.73
CA GLY A 140 -4.30 -15.08 5.88
C GLY A 140 -5.20 -15.05 7.12
N ALA A 141 -6.51 -14.91 6.93
CA ALA A 141 -7.52 -14.92 7.98
C ALA A 141 -7.93 -16.34 8.43
N GLY A 142 -7.43 -17.40 7.76
CA GLY A 142 -7.76 -18.78 8.10
C GLY A 142 -9.18 -19.20 7.70
N LEU A 143 -9.79 -18.54 6.71
CA LEU A 143 -11.13 -18.89 6.25
C LEU A 143 -11.12 -20.23 5.48
N PRO A 144 -12.15 -21.08 5.65
CA PRO A 144 -12.24 -22.40 5.01
C PRO A 144 -12.69 -22.28 3.54
N ILE A 145 -11.89 -21.62 2.70
CA ILE A 145 -12.24 -21.28 1.32
C ILE A 145 -12.28 -22.48 0.36
N SER A 146 -11.67 -23.61 0.70
CA SER A 146 -11.70 -24.84 -0.10
C SER A 146 -13.02 -25.62 0.05
N GLN A 147 -13.88 -25.23 0.99
CA GLN A 147 -15.16 -25.88 1.21
C GLN A 147 -16.24 -25.30 0.27
N ALA A 148 -17.33 -26.03 0.08
CA ALA A 148 -18.48 -25.60 -0.73
C ALA A 148 -19.27 -24.42 -0.11
N GLY A 149 -18.95 -24.02 1.12
CA GLY A 149 -19.52 -22.82 1.74
C GLY A 149 -18.99 -21.54 1.07
N GLY A 150 -19.85 -20.52 1.00
CA GLY A 150 -19.47 -19.18 0.54
C GLY A 150 -18.84 -18.36 1.66
N ASN A 151 -17.68 -17.76 1.40
CA ASN A 151 -16.98 -16.87 2.32
C ASN A 151 -16.96 -15.45 1.73
N LEU A 152 -17.59 -14.48 2.40
CA LEU A 152 -17.52 -13.08 2.00
C LEU A 152 -16.28 -12.44 2.66
N VAL A 153 -15.42 -11.86 1.83
CA VAL A 153 -14.22 -11.13 2.23
C VAL A 153 -14.36 -9.69 1.78
N ILE A 154 -14.07 -8.77 2.69
CA ILE A 154 -14.05 -7.33 2.43
C ILE A 154 -12.69 -6.83 2.92
N ASP A 155 -11.81 -6.50 1.98
CA ASP A 155 -10.48 -5.96 2.23
C ASP A 155 -10.48 -4.46 1.99
N ILE A 156 -10.32 -3.66 3.05
CA ILE A 156 -10.31 -2.20 2.99
C ILE A 156 -8.87 -1.72 3.09
N GLY A 157 -8.26 -1.45 1.93
CA GLY A 157 -6.90 -0.96 1.81
C GLY A 157 -6.80 0.57 1.83
N GLY A 158 -5.64 1.06 1.39
CA GLY A 158 -5.38 2.50 1.25
C GLY A 158 -6.16 3.15 0.12
N GLY A 159 -6.05 2.60 -1.10
CA GLY A 159 -6.69 3.16 -2.30
C GLY A 159 -7.99 2.48 -2.71
N THR A 160 -8.17 1.21 -2.34
CA THR A 160 -9.30 0.38 -2.76
C THR A 160 -9.97 -0.32 -1.59
N THR A 161 -11.21 -0.73 -1.84
CA THR A 161 -11.91 -1.76 -1.07
C THR A 161 -12.23 -2.89 -2.04
N ASP A 162 -11.63 -4.06 -1.80
CA ASP A 162 -11.80 -5.25 -2.62
C ASP A 162 -12.73 -6.23 -1.90
N ILE A 163 -13.80 -6.62 -2.58
CA ILE A 163 -14.87 -7.45 -2.04
C ILE A 163 -14.93 -8.73 -2.87
N ALA A 164 -14.92 -9.89 -2.23
CA ALA A 164 -15.06 -11.15 -2.92
C ALA A 164 -15.89 -12.17 -2.14
N VAL A 165 -16.67 -12.97 -2.86
CA VAL A 165 -17.28 -14.21 -2.36
C VAL A 165 -16.44 -15.37 -2.85
N LEU A 166 -15.91 -16.17 -1.94
CA LEU A 166 -15.01 -17.29 -2.22
C LEU A 166 -15.68 -18.63 -1.91
N SER A 167 -15.46 -19.64 -2.75
CA SER A 167 -15.89 -21.02 -2.53
C SER A 167 -15.06 -21.97 -3.38
N LEU A 168 -14.78 -23.18 -2.89
CA LEU A 168 -14.00 -24.21 -3.60
C LEU A 168 -12.69 -23.67 -4.21
N ASP A 169 -11.93 -22.91 -3.41
CA ASP A 169 -10.67 -22.25 -3.81
C ASP A 169 -10.79 -21.25 -4.98
N GLY A 170 -12.02 -20.83 -5.30
CA GLY A 170 -12.32 -19.92 -6.39
C GLY A 170 -13.01 -18.65 -5.93
N VAL A 171 -12.78 -17.57 -6.68
CA VAL A 171 -13.57 -16.34 -6.60
C VAL A 171 -14.86 -16.55 -7.38
N VAL A 172 -16.01 -16.53 -6.69
CA VAL A 172 -17.34 -16.71 -7.29
C VAL A 172 -17.87 -15.37 -7.81
N LEU A 173 -17.75 -14.33 -6.99
CA LEU A 173 -18.14 -12.96 -7.30
C LEU A 173 -17.11 -12.02 -6.70
N SER A 174 -16.85 -10.91 -7.37
CA SER A 174 -15.97 -9.87 -6.85
C SER A 174 -16.39 -8.48 -7.30
N ALA A 175 -16.12 -7.50 -6.46
CA ALA A 175 -16.20 -6.08 -6.78
C ALA A 175 -14.97 -5.37 -6.21
N SER A 176 -14.52 -4.32 -6.87
CA SER A 176 -13.44 -3.47 -6.37
C SER A 176 -13.89 -2.02 -6.48
N LEU A 177 -13.80 -1.30 -5.37
CA LEU A 177 -14.16 0.12 -5.28
C LEU A 177 -12.90 0.94 -5.10
N ARG A 178 -12.77 2.05 -5.82
CA ARG A 178 -11.67 3.03 -5.63
C ARG A 178 -11.93 3.96 -4.44
N ILE A 179 -12.24 3.33 -3.31
CA ILE A 179 -12.52 3.96 -2.02
C ILE A 179 -11.78 3.14 -0.97
N GLY A 180 -10.94 3.80 -0.18
CA GLY A 180 -10.21 3.19 0.91
C GLY A 180 -9.74 4.28 1.89
N GLY A 181 -8.70 3.97 2.65
CA GLY A 181 -8.09 4.88 3.63
C GLY A 181 -7.82 6.30 3.11
N ASP A 182 -7.34 6.44 1.88
CA ASP A 182 -7.01 7.74 1.26
C ASP A 182 -8.28 8.62 1.10
N LYS A 183 -9.44 8.01 0.79
CA LYS A 183 -10.72 8.73 0.69
C LYS A 183 -11.27 9.15 2.03
N PHE A 184 -11.01 8.39 3.09
CA PHE A 184 -11.34 8.80 4.44
C PHE A 184 -10.51 10.00 4.86
N ASP A 185 -9.21 10.01 4.53
CA ASP A 185 -8.32 11.14 4.81
C ASP A 185 -8.74 12.40 4.05
N GLU A 186 -9.07 12.29 2.76
CA GLU A 186 -9.65 13.38 1.97
C GLU A 186 -10.93 13.96 2.60
N ALA A 187 -11.80 13.10 3.13
CA ALA A 187 -13.03 13.53 3.79
C ALA A 187 -12.74 14.30 5.09
N ILE A 188 -11.76 13.85 5.88
CA ILE A 188 -11.32 14.53 7.10
C ILE A 188 -10.71 15.91 6.77
N VAL A 189 -9.82 16.00 5.77
CA VAL A 189 -9.26 17.28 5.31
C VAL A 189 -10.37 18.24 4.90
N ARG A 190 -11.37 17.75 4.16
CA ARG A 190 -12.51 18.56 3.71
C ARG A 190 -13.37 19.01 4.88
N HIS A 191 -13.61 18.15 5.85
CA HIS A 191 -14.37 18.50 7.05
C HIS A 191 -13.66 19.61 7.85
N LEU A 192 -12.36 19.47 8.10
CA LEU A 192 -11.56 20.48 8.80
C LEU A 192 -11.57 21.84 8.10
N ARG A 193 -11.47 21.83 6.76
CA ARG A 193 -11.58 23.04 5.95
C ARG A 193 -12.94 23.71 6.14
N ASN A 194 -14.03 22.96 6.08
CA ASN A 194 -15.38 23.51 6.04
C ASN A 194 -15.92 23.90 7.42
N ALA A 195 -15.64 23.10 8.45
CA ALA A 195 -16.18 23.29 9.81
C ALA A 195 -15.28 24.19 10.67
N TYR A 196 -13.96 24.15 10.48
CA TYR A 196 -12.99 24.83 11.34
C TYR A 196 -12.17 25.92 10.62
N ASN A 197 -12.31 26.06 9.29
CA ASN A 197 -11.51 26.94 8.45
C ASN A 197 -9.98 26.70 8.56
N ILE A 198 -9.57 25.46 8.84
CA ILE A 198 -8.16 25.08 8.88
C ILE A 198 -7.79 24.14 7.74
N MET A 199 -6.60 24.31 7.20
CA MET A 199 -6.00 23.39 6.22
C MET A 199 -4.95 22.52 6.91
N VAL A 200 -5.07 21.21 6.74
CA VAL A 200 -4.07 20.23 7.17
C VAL A 200 -3.62 19.37 5.99
N GLY A 201 -2.46 18.74 6.10
CA GLY A 201 -1.97 17.77 5.11
C GLY A 201 -2.54 16.37 5.35
N GLU A 202 -2.39 15.50 4.37
CA GLU A 202 -2.87 14.10 4.40
C GLU A 202 -2.37 13.33 5.62
N ARG A 203 -1.09 13.49 6.00
CA ARG A 203 -0.52 12.82 7.19
C ARG A 203 -1.26 13.18 8.48
N THR A 204 -1.65 14.44 8.64
CA THR A 204 -2.41 14.89 9.81
C THR A 204 -3.83 14.34 9.79
N ALA A 205 -4.45 14.26 8.60
CA ALA A 205 -5.77 13.64 8.45
C ALA A 205 -5.75 12.14 8.77
N GLU A 206 -4.72 11.42 8.32
CA GLU A 206 -4.52 10.01 8.66
C GLU A 206 -4.30 9.83 10.17
N GLU A 207 -3.52 10.71 10.81
CA GLU A 207 -3.33 10.67 12.25
C GLU A 207 -4.65 10.87 13.02
N ILE A 208 -5.50 11.80 12.58
CA ILE A 208 -6.85 12.00 13.12
C ILE A 208 -7.68 10.73 12.94
N LYS A 209 -7.72 10.18 11.73
CA LYS A 209 -8.44 8.93 11.40
C LYS A 209 -8.04 7.80 12.36
N MET A 210 -6.74 7.61 12.57
CA MET A 210 -6.22 6.52 13.41
C MET A 210 -6.45 6.73 14.90
N LYS A 211 -6.48 7.99 15.38
CA LYS A 211 -6.61 8.30 16.81
C LYS A 211 -8.05 8.41 17.29
N ILE A 212 -8.92 9.01 16.50
CA ILE A 212 -10.29 9.36 16.91
C ILE A 212 -11.37 8.99 15.88
N GLY A 213 -11.00 8.43 14.73
CA GLY A 213 -11.96 8.02 13.71
C GLY A 213 -12.79 6.80 14.15
N SER A 214 -14.10 6.85 13.91
CA SER A 214 -15.01 5.72 14.14
C SER A 214 -16.09 5.67 13.06
N ALA A 215 -16.48 4.46 12.65
CA ALA A 215 -17.61 4.23 11.75
C ALA A 215 -18.95 4.09 12.48
N GLU A 216 -18.91 3.99 13.82
CA GLU A 216 -20.06 3.89 14.70
C GLU A 216 -19.98 4.96 15.79
N ARG A 217 -21.13 5.34 16.37
CA ARG A 217 -21.12 6.23 17.54
C ARG A 217 -20.42 5.57 18.71
N LEU A 218 -19.57 6.34 19.37
CA LEU A 218 -18.92 5.93 20.61
C LEU A 218 -19.76 6.40 21.79
N ASP A 219 -19.74 5.64 22.89
CA ASP A 219 -20.36 6.07 24.15
C ASP A 219 -19.68 7.33 24.70
N GLN A 220 -18.36 7.46 24.49
CA GLN A 220 -17.58 8.64 24.80
C GLN A 220 -16.82 9.10 23.55
N GLU A 221 -17.12 10.31 23.09
CA GLU A 221 -16.42 10.93 21.97
C GLU A 221 -14.95 11.21 22.33
N LEU A 222 -14.06 10.75 21.47
CA LEU A 222 -12.63 11.03 21.55
C LEU A 222 -12.35 12.41 20.94
N ARG A 223 -11.34 13.11 21.48
CA ARG A 223 -10.95 14.43 20.98
C ARG A 223 -9.46 14.50 20.71
N LEU A 224 -9.08 15.35 19.76
CA LEU A 224 -7.68 15.57 19.40
C LEU A 224 -7.41 17.05 19.11
N GLU A 225 -6.33 17.59 19.67
CA GLU A 225 -5.82 18.88 19.24
C GLU A 225 -5.11 18.76 17.89
N VAL A 226 -5.58 19.52 16.91
CA VAL A 226 -5.07 19.50 15.53
C VAL A 226 -4.53 20.88 15.19
N ARG A 227 -3.26 20.92 14.81
CA ARG A 227 -2.60 22.12 14.31
C ARG A 227 -2.64 22.15 12.78
N GLY A 228 -3.19 23.22 12.22
CA GLY A 228 -3.27 23.46 10.78
C GLY A 228 -2.93 24.89 10.42
N ARG A 229 -3.00 25.21 9.12
CA ARG A 229 -2.92 26.58 8.61
C ARG A 229 -4.32 27.18 8.58
N ASP A 230 -4.53 28.30 9.25
CA ASP A 230 -5.77 29.06 9.14
C ASP A 230 -5.95 29.60 7.73
N LEU A 231 -7.13 29.38 7.14
CA LEU A 231 -7.44 29.82 5.78
C LEU A 231 -7.76 31.32 5.71
N MET A 232 -8.17 31.93 6.83
CA MET A 232 -8.43 33.37 6.87
C MET A 232 -7.15 34.17 7.11
N GLY A 233 -6.42 33.86 8.18
CA GLY A 233 -5.21 34.59 8.57
C GLY A 233 -3.92 34.06 7.96
N GLY A 234 -3.92 32.86 7.37
CA GLY A 234 -2.72 32.24 6.79
C GLY A 234 -1.70 31.71 7.80
N LEU A 235 -1.89 31.98 9.10
CA LEU A 235 -1.02 31.61 10.20
C LEU A 235 -1.38 30.24 10.79
N PRO A 236 -0.46 29.56 11.49
CA PRO A 236 -0.77 28.33 12.20
C PRO A 236 -1.83 28.54 13.30
N ARG A 237 -2.84 27.67 13.36
CA ARG A 237 -3.91 27.64 14.38
C ARG A 237 -4.12 26.21 14.87
N THR A 238 -4.44 26.07 16.15
CA THR A 238 -4.85 24.79 16.76
C THR A 238 -6.35 24.80 17.01
N VAL A 239 -7.02 23.68 16.75
CA VAL A 239 -8.43 23.44 17.08
C VAL A 239 -8.56 22.08 17.76
N GLU A 240 -9.55 21.93 18.64
CA GLU A 240 -9.97 20.63 19.15
C GLU A 240 -11.03 20.07 18.20
N VAL A 241 -10.82 18.83 17.75
CA VAL A 241 -11.78 18.06 16.94
C VAL A 241 -12.22 16.80 17.65
#